data_AF-A0A059WRV3-F1
#
_entry.id   AF-A0A059WRV3-F1
#
_cell.length_a   1.000
_cell.length_b   1.000
_cell.length_c   1.000
_cell.angle_alpha   90.00
_cell.angle_beta   90.00
_cell.angle_gamma   90.00
#
_symmetry.space_group_name_H-M   'P 1'
#
loop_
_entity.id
_entity.type
_entity.pdbx_description
1 polymer ?
#
loop_
_entity_poly.entity_id
_entity_poly.type
_entity_poly.pdbx_seq_one_letter_code
_entity_poly.pdbx_strand_id
1 'polypeptide(L)'
;MEPSSSNPQLHPEGQEDYAEIKNHFLVVKKIEKMNKKVQNNSVPATFLKLILNLSIVCVTVFVVIDFYLRPYSSEFLSNLVVLFVLVVNRWLVSKVAVQRIAMTMIVGLDVVMVYRGFQLETLRTTTVAAILILAMVSSISLTGRARRIVHCFNFSTLVTVLISSCKPDSYSGSEALLYLRDVIPLLLFYIMICISIVVFRDKYEEQKEILSDLNQLLAEKNNLVKSRNESLYHNNEKMESLIRLKTLRIEEKNKQLRDLSYANAHKVRGPLARILGLLNLISIHSIDKDVYINKIRDEAIAMDKILHDVIKTF
;
A
#
# COMPACT_ATOMS: atom_id res chain seq x y z
N MET A 1 -3.40 -6.03 55.50
CA MET A 1 -2.48 -6.66 54.52
C MET A 1 -2.98 -6.27 53.15
N GLU A 2 -2.46 -5.18 52.60
CA GLU A 2 -2.78 -4.74 51.25
C GLU A 2 -2.01 -5.59 50.23
N PRO A 3 -2.65 -6.05 49.15
CA PRO A 3 -1.95 -6.76 48.09
C PRO A 3 -1.06 -5.76 47.35
N SER A 4 0.27 -5.92 47.47
CA SER A 4 1.24 -5.12 46.74
C SER A 4 1.03 -5.34 45.24
N SER A 5 0.54 -4.32 44.54
CA SER A 5 0.42 -4.29 43.09
C SER A 5 1.81 -4.10 42.46
N SER A 6 2.61 -5.16 42.45
CA SER A 6 3.85 -5.20 41.66
C SER A 6 3.47 -5.39 40.20
N ASN A 7 3.27 -4.29 39.50
CA ASN A 7 3.11 -4.28 38.05
C ASN A 7 4.42 -4.82 37.44
N PRO A 8 4.41 -5.94 36.70
CA PRO A 8 5.64 -6.52 36.18
C PRO A 8 6.29 -5.54 35.20
N GLN A 9 7.45 -5.01 35.57
CA GLN A 9 8.28 -4.21 34.69
C GLN A 9 8.77 -5.14 33.56
N LEU A 10 8.24 -4.94 32.35
CA LEU A 10 8.78 -5.60 31.16
C LEU A 10 10.25 -5.21 31.01
N HIS A 11 11.10 -6.20 30.74
CA HIS A 11 12.51 -6.02 30.41
C HIS A 11 12.65 -5.04 29.23
N PRO A 12 13.67 -4.15 29.24
CA PRO A 12 13.83 -3.10 28.24
C PRO A 12 13.93 -3.61 26.79
N GLU A 13 14.43 -4.83 26.56
CA GLU A 13 14.42 -5.47 25.22
C GLU A 13 13.01 -5.70 24.66
N GLY A 14 12.03 -6.00 25.52
CA GLY A 14 10.63 -6.17 25.07
C GLY A 14 9.93 -4.86 24.69
N GLN A 15 10.48 -3.70 25.09
CA GLN A 15 9.92 -2.40 24.73
C GLN A 15 10.34 -1.96 23.31
N GLU A 16 11.54 -2.32 22.85
CA GLU A 16 11.98 -2.04 21.48
C GLU A 16 11.19 -2.87 20.46
N ASP A 17 11.03 -4.17 20.69
CA ASP A 17 10.23 -5.06 19.84
C ASP A 17 8.77 -4.58 19.72
N TYR A 18 8.19 -4.11 20.83
CA TYR A 18 6.82 -3.60 20.83
C TYR A 18 6.68 -2.29 20.05
N ALA A 19 7.70 -1.43 20.11
CA ALA A 19 7.74 -0.20 19.32
C ALA A 19 7.86 -0.50 17.82
N GLU A 20 8.65 -1.51 17.44
CA GLU A 20 8.81 -1.94 16.06
C GLU A 20 7.52 -2.55 15.48
N ILE A 21 6.85 -3.43 16.24
CA ILE A 21 5.55 -4.01 15.85
C ILE A 21 4.49 -2.92 15.68
N LYS A 22 4.44 -1.95 16.60
CA LYS A 22 3.49 -0.82 16.53
C LYS A 22 3.75 0.06 15.30
N ASN A 23 5.01 0.31 14.97
CA ASN A 23 5.40 1.05 13.77
C ASN A 23 5.01 0.28 12.51
N HIS A 24 5.24 -1.03 12.45
CA HIS A 24 4.84 -1.86 11.31
C HIS A 24 3.32 -1.84 11.11
N PHE A 25 2.53 -1.96 12.18
CA PHE A 25 1.07 -1.87 12.11
C PHE A 25 0.58 -0.51 11.59
N LEU A 26 1.22 0.58 12.03
CA LEU A 26 0.94 1.93 11.53
C LEU A 26 1.25 2.07 10.03
N VAL A 27 2.36 1.48 9.56
CA VAL A 27 2.72 1.46 8.14
C VAL A 27 1.70 0.69 7.32
N VAL A 28 1.29 -0.51 7.76
CA VAL A 28 0.27 -1.33 7.07
C VAL A 28 -1.06 -0.58 6.98
N LYS A 29 -1.53 0.02 8.07
CA LYS A 29 -2.78 0.80 8.09
C LYS A 29 -2.70 2.04 7.19
N LYS A 30 -1.51 2.66 7.08
CA LYS A 30 -1.26 3.77 6.15
C LYS A 30 -1.29 3.29 4.70
N ILE A 31 -0.70 2.14 4.39
CA ILE A 31 -0.74 1.53 3.05
C ILE A 31 -2.18 1.19 2.68
N GLU A 32 -2.95 0.58 3.57
CA GLU A 32 -4.35 0.23 3.33
C GLU A 32 -5.21 1.49 3.06
N LYS A 33 -5.00 2.56 3.84
CA LYS A 33 -5.66 3.85 3.62
C LYS A 33 -5.25 4.50 2.29
N MET A 34 -3.97 4.40 1.91
CA MET A 34 -3.49 4.87 0.61
C MET A 34 -4.08 4.06 -0.53
N ASN A 35 -4.16 2.74 -0.41
CA ASN A 35 -4.74 1.85 -1.41
C ASN A 35 -6.25 2.13 -1.59
N LYS A 36 -7.01 2.28 -0.49
CA LYS A 36 -8.40 2.74 -0.54
C LYS A 36 -8.56 4.11 -1.20
N LYS A 37 -7.62 5.04 -0.96
CA LYS A 37 -7.63 6.37 -1.59
C LYS A 37 -7.30 6.30 -3.08
N VAL A 38 -6.40 5.41 -3.49
CA VAL A 38 -6.06 5.16 -4.90
C VAL A 38 -7.22 4.47 -5.63
N GLN A 39 -7.87 3.47 -5.00
CA GLN A 39 -9.07 2.84 -5.54
C GLN A 39 -10.25 3.81 -5.66
N ASN A 40 -10.47 4.67 -4.65
CA ASN A 40 -11.55 5.66 -4.68
C ASN A 40 -11.28 6.85 -5.61
N ASN A 41 -10.02 7.24 -5.79
CA ASN A 41 -9.62 8.21 -6.79
C ASN A 41 -9.46 7.51 -8.13
N SER A 42 -10.58 7.08 -8.70
CA SER A 42 -10.57 6.65 -10.11
C SER A 42 -10.03 7.81 -10.94
N VAL A 43 -8.87 7.62 -11.57
CA VAL A 43 -8.29 8.56 -12.56
C VAL A 43 -9.33 9.06 -13.57
N PRO A 44 -10.35 8.26 -13.99
CA PRO A 44 -11.49 8.76 -14.75
C PRO A 44 -12.15 10.02 -14.16
N ALA A 45 -12.34 10.12 -12.85
CA ALA A 45 -13.01 11.27 -12.23
C ALA A 45 -12.13 12.53 -12.24
N THR A 46 -10.83 12.39 -11.98
CA THR A 46 -9.88 13.52 -12.01
C THR A 46 -9.68 14.00 -13.45
N PHE A 47 -9.56 13.08 -14.39
CA PHE A 47 -9.42 13.39 -15.81
C PHE A 47 -10.68 14.03 -16.38
N LEU A 48 -11.88 13.53 -16.05
CA LEU A 48 -13.15 14.14 -16.43
C LEU A 48 -13.29 15.56 -15.87
N LYS A 49 -12.89 15.79 -14.61
CA LYS A 49 -12.87 17.13 -14.01
C LYS A 49 -11.92 18.08 -14.75
N LEU A 50 -10.74 17.59 -15.17
CA LEU A 50 -9.77 18.37 -15.92
C LEU A 50 -10.33 18.76 -17.29
N ILE A 51 -10.89 17.81 -18.04
CA ILE A 51 -11.49 18.09 -19.35
C ILE A 51 -12.65 19.06 -19.21
N LEU A 52 -13.53 18.86 -18.24
CA LEU A 52 -14.68 19.75 -18.04
C LEU A 52 -14.25 21.17 -17.64
N ASN A 53 -13.19 21.31 -16.84
CA ASN A 53 -12.58 22.62 -16.55
C ASN A 53 -12.06 23.29 -17.82
N LEU A 54 -11.32 22.54 -18.63
CA LEU A 54 -10.75 23.05 -19.87
C LEU A 54 -11.86 23.49 -20.83
N SER A 55 -12.92 22.70 -20.98
CA SER A 55 -14.09 23.06 -21.80
C SER A 55 -14.79 24.31 -21.29
N ILE A 56 -14.97 24.48 -19.98
CA ILE A 56 -15.55 25.70 -19.39
C ILE A 56 -14.68 26.92 -19.71
N VAL A 57 -13.36 26.81 -19.54
CA VAL A 57 -12.41 27.89 -19.85
C VAL A 57 -12.49 28.27 -21.33
N CYS A 58 -12.44 27.29 -22.23
CA CYS A 58 -12.54 27.54 -23.67
C CYS A 58 -13.85 28.22 -24.04
N VAL A 59 -15.00 27.70 -23.59
CA VAL A 59 -16.31 28.30 -23.90
C VAL A 59 -16.45 29.69 -23.28
N THR A 60 -15.90 29.92 -22.09
CA THR A 60 -15.89 31.27 -21.47
C THR A 60 -15.12 32.26 -22.32
N VAL A 61 -13.96 31.87 -22.86
CA VAL A 61 -13.17 32.72 -23.77
C VAL A 61 -13.99 33.07 -25.02
N PHE A 62 -14.69 32.09 -25.62
CA PHE A 62 -15.59 32.36 -26.75
C PHE A 62 -16.73 33.32 -26.40
N VAL A 63 -17.41 33.12 -25.27
CA VAL A 63 -18.47 34.03 -24.81
C VAL A 63 -17.96 35.46 -24.63
N VAL A 64 -16.75 35.63 -24.10
CA VAL A 64 -16.12 36.95 -23.92
C VAL A 64 -15.81 37.58 -25.28
N ILE A 65 -15.21 36.83 -26.21
CA ILE A 65 -14.91 37.32 -27.56
C ILE A 65 -16.19 37.76 -28.27
N ASP A 66 -17.24 36.93 -28.23
CA ASP A 66 -18.53 37.24 -28.88
C ASP A 66 -19.23 38.44 -28.24
N PHE A 67 -19.13 38.58 -26.92
CA PHE A 67 -19.67 39.75 -26.21
C PHE A 67 -19.01 41.06 -26.68
N TYR A 68 -17.69 41.06 -26.86
CA TYR A 68 -16.96 42.24 -27.30
C TYR A 68 -17.18 42.55 -28.78
N LEU A 69 -17.18 41.53 -29.63
CA LEU A 69 -17.28 41.74 -31.09
C LEU A 69 -18.72 41.98 -31.55
N ARG A 70 -19.69 41.26 -30.97
CA ARG A 70 -21.09 41.24 -31.42
C ARG A 70 -22.04 41.07 -30.23
N PRO A 71 -22.16 42.08 -29.36
CA PRO A 71 -23.09 42.03 -28.24
C PRO A 71 -24.52 41.80 -28.75
N TYR A 72 -25.26 40.93 -28.06
CA TYR A 72 -26.64 40.53 -28.37
C TYR A 72 -26.84 39.72 -29.66
N SER A 73 -25.78 39.22 -30.28
CA SER A 73 -25.93 38.21 -31.34
C SER A 73 -26.60 36.94 -30.83
N SER A 74 -27.32 36.24 -31.71
CA SER A 74 -27.82 34.90 -31.43
C SER A 74 -26.69 33.92 -31.07
N GLU A 75 -25.48 34.16 -31.59
CA GLU A 75 -24.23 33.43 -31.31
C GLU A 75 -23.79 33.60 -29.84
N PHE A 76 -23.87 34.83 -29.31
CA PHE A 76 -23.55 35.12 -27.91
C PHE A 76 -24.52 34.43 -26.93
N LEU A 77 -25.83 34.62 -27.12
CA LEU A 77 -26.88 33.92 -26.34
C LEU A 77 -26.68 32.41 -26.41
N SER A 78 -26.21 31.95 -27.57
CA SER A 78 -25.92 30.57 -27.81
C SER A 78 -24.84 30.01 -26.90
N ASN A 79 -23.67 30.64 -26.92
CA ASN A 79 -22.53 30.19 -26.15
C ASN A 79 -22.76 30.34 -24.64
N LEU A 80 -23.62 31.27 -24.23
CA LEU A 80 -24.07 31.42 -22.84
C LEU A 80 -24.87 30.21 -22.33
N VAL A 81 -25.77 29.66 -23.14
CA VAL A 81 -26.53 28.44 -22.79
C VAL A 81 -25.59 27.24 -22.66
N VAL A 82 -24.62 27.12 -23.56
CA VAL A 82 -23.62 26.04 -23.52
C VAL A 82 -22.77 26.13 -22.26
N LEU A 83 -22.30 27.34 -21.93
CA LEU A 83 -21.55 27.60 -20.71
C LEU A 83 -22.37 27.22 -19.46
N PHE A 84 -23.65 27.60 -19.43
CA PHE A 84 -24.56 27.24 -18.33
C PHE A 84 -24.66 25.72 -18.17
N VAL A 85 -24.87 24.97 -19.26
CA VAL A 85 -24.94 23.51 -19.20
C VAL A 85 -23.63 22.90 -18.69
N LEU A 86 -22.47 23.40 -19.14
CA LEU A 86 -21.17 22.91 -18.66
C LEU A 86 -20.95 23.17 -17.17
N VAL A 87 -21.35 24.35 -16.67
CA VAL A 87 -21.26 24.71 -15.24
C VAL A 87 -22.19 23.84 -14.39
N VAL A 88 -23.43 23.62 -14.83
CA VAL A 88 -24.38 22.73 -14.16
C VAL A 88 -23.84 21.29 -14.14
N ASN A 89 -23.27 20.83 -15.26
CA ASN A 89 -22.68 19.50 -15.35
C ASN A 89 -21.48 19.34 -14.40
N ARG A 90 -20.63 20.38 -14.27
CA ARG A 90 -19.52 20.40 -13.29
C ARG A 90 -20.03 20.29 -11.87
N TRP A 91 -21.06 21.04 -11.55
CA TRP A 91 -21.68 20.99 -10.23
C TRP A 91 -22.27 19.60 -9.94
N LEU A 92 -22.98 19.00 -10.90
CA LEU A 92 -23.53 17.65 -10.75
C LEU A 92 -22.47 16.56 -10.57
N VAL A 93 -21.42 16.57 -11.39
CA VAL A 93 -20.29 15.62 -11.30
C VAL A 93 -19.59 15.72 -9.94
N SER A 94 -19.63 16.88 -9.29
CA SER A 94 -19.05 17.06 -7.95
C SER A 94 -19.93 16.54 -6.81
N LYS A 95 -21.24 16.43 -7.03
CA LYS A 95 -22.24 16.14 -5.97
C LYS A 95 -22.78 14.72 -6.01
N VAL A 96 -22.76 14.04 -7.16
CA VAL A 96 -23.46 12.76 -7.33
C VAL A 96 -22.56 11.73 -8.01
N ALA A 97 -22.53 10.49 -7.50
CA ALA A 97 -21.88 9.32 -8.11
C ALA A 97 -22.61 8.81 -9.36
N VAL A 98 -23.12 9.73 -10.19
CA VAL A 98 -24.02 9.40 -11.29
C VAL A 98 -23.40 9.87 -12.60
N GLN A 99 -22.46 9.06 -13.07
CA GLN A 99 -21.96 9.09 -14.45
C GLN A 99 -23.11 9.03 -15.49
N ARG A 100 -24.27 8.47 -15.12
CA ARG A 100 -25.43 8.30 -16.00
C ARG A 100 -26.18 9.61 -16.33
N ILE A 101 -26.21 10.58 -15.43
CA ILE A 101 -26.90 11.88 -15.65
C ILE A 101 -26.00 12.83 -16.45
N ALA A 102 -24.68 12.82 -16.17
CA ALA A 102 -23.71 13.55 -16.99
C ALA A 102 -23.78 13.07 -18.45
N MET A 103 -23.99 11.76 -18.65
CA MET A 103 -24.21 11.13 -19.95
C MET A 103 -25.46 11.60 -20.69
N THR A 104 -26.62 11.66 -20.01
CA THR A 104 -27.85 12.16 -20.64
C THR A 104 -27.76 13.66 -20.96
N MET A 105 -27.03 14.43 -20.15
CA MET A 105 -26.74 15.84 -20.42
C MET A 105 -25.81 16.04 -21.63
N ILE A 106 -24.77 15.21 -21.80
CA ILE A 106 -23.87 15.27 -22.96
C ILE A 106 -24.64 15.00 -24.25
N VAL A 107 -25.47 13.94 -24.26
CA VAL A 107 -26.33 13.62 -25.42
C VAL A 107 -27.35 14.74 -25.68
N GLY A 108 -27.91 15.34 -24.63
CA GLY A 108 -28.79 16.51 -24.77
C GLY A 108 -28.08 17.72 -25.38
N LEU A 109 -26.82 17.97 -24.98
CA LEU A 109 -26.01 19.04 -25.53
C LEU A 109 -25.69 18.78 -27.01
N ASP A 110 -25.37 17.53 -27.38
CA ASP A 110 -25.16 17.13 -28.78
C ASP A 110 -26.39 17.48 -29.63
N VAL A 111 -27.60 17.10 -29.20
CA VAL A 111 -28.85 17.39 -29.93
C VAL A 111 -29.06 18.90 -30.11
N VAL A 112 -28.77 19.72 -29.11
CA VAL A 112 -28.89 21.19 -29.18
C VAL A 112 -27.88 21.79 -30.15
N MET A 113 -26.63 21.29 -30.15
CA MET A 113 -25.58 21.75 -31.07
C MET A 113 -25.91 21.40 -32.52
N VAL A 114 -26.49 20.23 -32.75
CA VAL A 114 -26.95 19.79 -34.07
C VAL A 114 -28.05 20.71 -34.59
N TYR A 115 -29.09 20.92 -33.78
CA TYR A 115 -30.18 21.81 -34.14
C TYR A 115 -29.69 23.21 -34.52
N ARG A 116 -28.67 23.72 -33.81
CA ARG A 116 -28.03 25.00 -34.14
C ARG A 116 -27.21 25.00 -35.43
N GLY A 117 -26.47 23.92 -35.69
CA GLY A 117 -25.69 23.79 -36.92
C GLY A 117 -26.55 23.88 -38.18
N PHE A 118 -27.83 23.49 -38.09
CA PHE A 118 -28.80 23.63 -39.18
C PHE A 118 -29.38 25.04 -39.33
N GLN A 119 -29.50 25.82 -38.25
CA GLN A 119 -30.18 27.11 -38.25
C GLN A 119 -29.29 28.29 -38.65
N LEU A 120 -27.98 28.22 -38.39
CA LEU A 120 -27.07 29.38 -38.53
C LEU A 120 -25.89 29.05 -39.46
N GLU A 121 -25.86 29.68 -40.64
CA GLU A 121 -24.84 29.44 -41.67
C GLU A 121 -23.41 29.83 -41.23
N THR A 122 -23.26 30.83 -40.36
CA THR A 122 -21.97 31.35 -39.88
C THR A 122 -21.30 30.47 -38.83
N LEU A 123 -22.03 29.58 -38.16
CA LEU A 123 -21.54 28.81 -37.01
C LEU A 123 -21.04 27.40 -37.35
N ARG A 124 -21.01 27.01 -38.64
CA ARG A 124 -20.71 25.64 -39.08
C ARG A 124 -19.36 25.09 -38.58
N THR A 125 -18.32 25.91 -38.51
CA THR A 125 -17.00 25.48 -38.00
C THR A 125 -17.02 25.27 -36.48
N THR A 126 -17.73 26.13 -35.75
CA THR A 126 -17.85 26.06 -34.28
C THR A 126 -18.70 24.87 -33.83
N THR A 127 -19.79 24.56 -34.54
CA THR A 127 -20.64 23.39 -34.25
C THR A 127 -19.91 22.09 -34.54
N VAL A 128 -19.14 22.04 -35.62
CA VAL A 128 -18.27 20.90 -35.92
C VAL A 128 -17.23 20.72 -34.81
N ALA A 129 -16.54 21.77 -34.38
CA ALA A 129 -15.59 21.69 -33.27
C ALA A 129 -16.25 21.22 -31.96
N ALA A 130 -17.46 21.70 -31.66
CA ALA A 130 -18.22 21.27 -30.49
C ALA A 130 -18.58 19.78 -30.55
N ILE A 131 -19.03 19.27 -31.70
CA ILE A 131 -19.33 17.84 -31.92
C ILE A 131 -18.07 16.99 -31.72
N LEU A 132 -16.91 17.44 -32.21
CA LEU A 132 -15.64 16.74 -32.02
C LEU A 132 -15.25 16.65 -30.54
N ILE A 133 -15.38 17.75 -29.80
CA ILE A 133 -15.11 17.79 -28.35
C ILE A 133 -16.08 16.86 -27.61
N LEU A 134 -17.37 16.88 -27.94
CA LEU A 134 -18.38 16.04 -27.31
C LEU A 134 -18.17 14.56 -27.59
N ALA A 135 -17.79 14.22 -28.81
CA ALA A 135 -17.44 12.85 -29.16
C ALA A 135 -16.17 12.37 -28.45
N MET A 136 -15.17 13.25 -28.26
CA MET A 136 -14.00 12.96 -27.43
C MET A 136 -14.39 12.70 -25.97
N VAL A 137 -15.18 13.59 -25.36
CA VAL A 137 -15.67 13.45 -23.98
C VAL A 137 -16.47 12.16 -23.81
N SER A 138 -17.34 11.83 -24.77
CA SER A 138 -18.14 10.62 -24.78
C SER A 138 -17.28 9.35 -24.92
N SER A 139 -16.24 9.39 -25.75
CA SER A 139 -15.29 8.28 -25.94
C SER A 139 -14.58 7.87 -24.64
N ILE A 140 -14.22 8.89 -23.86
CA ILE A 140 -13.52 8.76 -22.58
C ILE A 140 -14.48 8.30 -21.48
N SER A 141 -15.70 8.84 -21.47
CA SER A 141 -16.65 8.64 -20.37
C SER A 141 -17.41 7.32 -20.44
N LEU A 142 -17.57 6.76 -21.64
CA LEU A 142 -18.39 5.57 -21.88
C LEU A 142 -17.58 4.28 -22.01
N THR A 143 -18.18 3.17 -21.62
CA THR A 143 -17.58 1.83 -21.80
C THR A 143 -18.50 0.90 -22.60
N GLY A 144 -17.92 -0.14 -23.21
CA GLY A 144 -18.66 -1.24 -23.83
C GLY A 144 -19.54 -0.85 -25.02
N ARG A 145 -20.79 -1.37 -25.03
CA ARG A 145 -21.76 -1.19 -26.13
C ARG A 145 -22.26 0.26 -26.24
N ALA A 146 -22.48 0.94 -25.12
CA ALA A 146 -22.96 2.32 -25.10
C ALA A 146 -22.00 3.29 -25.80
N ARG A 147 -20.68 3.11 -25.60
CA ARG A 147 -19.64 3.88 -26.29
C ARG A 147 -19.78 3.79 -27.81
N ARG A 148 -19.94 2.58 -28.34
CA ARG A 148 -20.09 2.36 -29.80
C ARG A 148 -21.33 3.06 -30.34
N ILE A 149 -22.45 2.96 -29.64
CA ILE A 149 -23.70 3.61 -30.04
C ILE A 149 -23.53 5.13 -30.09
N VAL A 150 -22.94 5.75 -29.06
CA VAL A 150 -22.73 7.21 -29.02
C VAL A 150 -21.74 7.67 -30.09
N HIS A 151 -20.67 6.91 -30.37
CA HIS A 151 -19.79 7.24 -31.49
C HIS A 151 -20.46 7.14 -32.85
N CYS A 152 -21.29 6.11 -33.07
CA CYS A 152 -22.09 6.01 -34.30
C CYS A 152 -23.05 7.20 -34.43
N PHE A 153 -23.68 7.61 -33.34
CA PHE A 153 -24.56 8.78 -33.32
C PHE A 153 -23.80 10.09 -33.62
N ASN A 154 -22.66 10.33 -32.97
CA ASN A 154 -21.86 11.54 -33.18
C ASN A 154 -21.22 11.57 -34.57
N PHE A 155 -20.81 10.42 -35.10
CA PHE A 155 -20.34 10.31 -36.48
C PHE A 155 -21.46 10.58 -37.48
N SER A 156 -22.64 9.97 -37.31
CA SER A 156 -23.80 10.23 -38.16
C SER A 156 -24.16 11.71 -38.15
N THR A 157 -24.19 12.29 -36.96
CA THR A 157 -24.42 13.72 -36.73
C THR A 157 -23.42 14.60 -37.47
N LEU A 158 -22.12 14.31 -37.32
CA LEU A 158 -21.06 15.03 -38.02
C LEU A 158 -21.25 14.95 -39.54
N VAL A 159 -21.53 13.76 -40.07
CA VAL A 159 -21.80 13.54 -41.49
C VAL A 159 -23.03 14.34 -41.95
N THR A 160 -24.12 14.35 -41.18
CA THR A 160 -25.32 15.12 -41.53
C THR A 160 -25.04 16.63 -41.55
N VAL A 161 -24.30 17.15 -40.58
CA VAL A 161 -23.89 18.57 -40.56
C VAL A 161 -23.00 18.89 -41.76
N LEU A 162 -22.07 18.02 -42.13
CA LEU A 162 -21.22 18.19 -43.31
C LEU A 162 -22.01 18.13 -44.63
N ILE A 163 -22.95 17.19 -44.78
CA ILE A 163 -23.81 17.10 -45.97
C ILE A 163 -24.72 18.33 -46.09
N SER A 164 -25.34 18.75 -44.99
CA SER A 164 -26.16 19.97 -44.96
C SER A 164 -25.33 21.23 -45.23
N SER A 165 -24.01 21.14 -45.01
CA SER A 165 -23.11 22.22 -45.33
C SER A 165 -22.93 22.40 -46.84
N CYS A 166 -23.11 21.34 -47.62
CA CYS A 166 -23.13 21.37 -49.07
C CYS A 166 -24.51 21.83 -49.57
N LYS A 167 -24.68 23.11 -49.94
CA LYS A 167 -25.87 23.54 -50.71
C LYS A 167 -25.73 23.13 -52.17
N PRO A 168 -26.49 22.15 -52.68
CA PRO A 168 -26.28 21.59 -54.02
C PRO A 168 -26.47 22.61 -55.16
N ASP A 169 -27.30 23.64 -54.94
CA ASP A 169 -27.71 24.56 -56.02
C ASP A 169 -26.70 25.68 -56.32
N SER A 170 -25.62 25.82 -55.54
CA SER A 170 -24.67 26.94 -55.67
C SER A 170 -23.27 26.56 -56.13
N TYR A 171 -22.97 25.27 -56.33
CA TYR A 171 -21.60 24.86 -56.67
C TYR A 171 -21.38 24.70 -58.17
N SER A 172 -20.75 25.72 -58.77
CA SER A 172 -19.98 25.53 -60.00
C SER A 172 -18.75 24.64 -59.71
N GLY A 173 -18.26 23.89 -60.71
CA GLY A 173 -17.36 22.74 -60.48
C GLY A 173 -16.04 23.02 -59.73
N SER A 174 -15.56 24.26 -59.70
CA SER A 174 -14.34 24.64 -58.95
C SER A 174 -14.59 24.82 -57.45
N GLU A 175 -15.79 25.23 -57.04
CA GLU A 175 -16.09 25.45 -55.62
C GLU A 175 -16.24 24.14 -54.85
N ALA A 176 -16.82 23.10 -55.46
CA ALA A 176 -16.99 21.79 -54.82
C ALA A 176 -15.66 21.17 -54.32
N LEU A 177 -14.55 21.41 -55.04
CA LEU A 177 -13.22 20.95 -54.66
C LEU A 177 -12.68 21.66 -53.41
N LEU A 178 -12.98 22.95 -53.22
CA LEU A 178 -12.59 23.71 -52.02
C LEU A 178 -13.30 23.16 -50.77
N TYR A 179 -14.56 22.76 -50.89
CA TYR A 179 -15.29 22.15 -49.76
C TYR A 179 -14.74 20.78 -49.41
N LEU A 180 -14.49 19.90 -50.39
CA LEU A 180 -13.87 18.60 -50.11
C LEU A 180 -12.50 18.76 -49.43
N ARG A 181 -11.74 19.79 -49.82
CA ARG A 181 -10.44 20.13 -49.21
C ARG A 181 -10.56 20.43 -47.71
N ASP A 182 -11.64 21.06 -47.26
CA ASP A 182 -11.81 21.47 -45.87
C ASP A 182 -12.51 20.39 -45.02
N VAL A 183 -13.37 19.57 -45.62
CA VAL A 183 -14.12 18.50 -44.92
C VAL A 183 -13.27 17.26 -44.65
N ILE A 184 -12.46 16.83 -45.61
CA ILE A 184 -11.66 15.60 -45.49
C ILE A 184 -10.68 15.65 -44.31
N PRO A 185 -9.89 16.72 -44.09
CA PRO A 185 -8.97 16.81 -42.96
C PRO A 185 -9.68 16.71 -41.61
N LEU A 186 -10.91 17.24 -41.53
CA LEU A 186 -11.66 17.26 -40.29
C LEU A 186 -12.23 15.87 -39.92
N LEU A 187 -12.68 15.11 -40.91
CA LEU A 187 -13.06 13.70 -40.72
C LEU A 187 -11.84 12.84 -40.34
N LEU A 188 -10.70 13.06 -40.98
CA LEU A 188 -9.44 12.38 -40.62
C LEU A 188 -9.01 12.71 -39.19
N PHE A 189 -9.12 13.98 -38.79
CA PHE A 189 -8.80 14.41 -37.43
C PHE A 189 -9.72 13.76 -36.39
N TYR A 190 -11.02 13.66 -36.68
CA TYR A 190 -11.97 12.94 -35.82
C TYR A 190 -11.58 11.47 -35.63
N ILE A 191 -11.25 10.77 -36.73
CA ILE A 191 -10.85 9.36 -36.70
C ILE A 191 -9.55 9.21 -35.90
N MET A 192 -8.57 10.08 -36.12
CA MET A 192 -7.30 10.09 -35.39
C MET A 192 -7.48 10.28 -33.88
N ILE A 193 -8.37 11.20 -33.47
CA ILE A 193 -8.71 11.39 -32.06
C ILE A 193 -9.34 10.13 -31.48
N CYS A 194 -10.30 9.53 -32.19
CA CYS A 194 -10.98 8.31 -31.72
C CYS A 194 -9.99 7.15 -31.53
N ILE A 195 -9.11 6.92 -32.50
CA ILE A 195 -8.07 5.88 -32.41
C ILE A 195 -7.13 6.18 -31.24
N SER A 196 -6.67 7.42 -31.11
CA SER A 196 -5.76 7.83 -30.04
C SER A 196 -6.36 7.59 -28.64
N ILE A 197 -7.64 7.90 -28.45
CA ILE A 197 -8.34 7.68 -27.19
C ILE A 197 -8.50 6.19 -26.88
N VAL A 198 -8.84 5.37 -27.88
CA VAL A 198 -8.96 3.92 -27.71
C VAL A 198 -7.62 3.33 -27.25
N VAL A 199 -6.54 3.63 -27.98
CA VAL A 199 -5.18 3.14 -27.63
C VAL A 199 -4.74 3.63 -26.25
N PHE A 200 -4.96 4.90 -25.93
CA PHE A 200 -4.60 5.46 -24.64
C PHE A 200 -5.35 4.77 -23.50
N ARG A 201 -6.65 4.50 -23.71
CA ARG A 201 -7.48 3.83 -22.72
C ARG A 201 -7.06 2.38 -22.51
N ASP A 202 -6.78 1.64 -23.57
CA ASP A 202 -6.36 0.24 -23.45
C ASP A 202 -5.06 0.14 -22.62
N LYS A 203 -4.10 1.02 -22.89
CA LYS A 203 -2.87 1.14 -22.07
C LYS A 203 -3.16 1.52 -20.62
N TYR A 204 -4.13 2.40 -20.40
CA TYR A 204 -4.51 2.80 -19.04
C TYR A 204 -5.18 1.65 -18.28
N GLU A 205 -6.04 0.87 -18.93
CA GLU A 205 -6.67 -0.32 -18.34
C GLU A 205 -5.62 -1.40 -18.01
N GLU A 206 -4.65 -1.64 -18.91
CA GLU A 206 -3.51 -2.53 -18.68
C GLU A 206 -2.68 -2.10 -17.46
N GLN A 207 -2.31 -0.82 -17.37
CA GLN A 207 -1.56 -0.29 -16.22
C GLN A 207 -2.34 -0.44 -14.90
N LYS A 208 -3.66 -0.29 -14.95
CA LYS A 208 -4.53 -0.46 -13.78
C LYS A 208 -4.57 -1.92 -13.33
N GLU A 209 -4.61 -2.87 -14.25
CA GLU A 209 -4.57 -4.30 -13.96
C GLU A 209 -3.23 -4.69 -13.32
N ILE A 210 -2.12 -4.29 -13.94
CA ILE A 210 -0.76 -4.51 -13.39
C ILE A 210 -0.64 -3.94 -11.97
N LEU A 211 -1.17 -2.73 -11.74
CA LEU A 211 -1.14 -2.11 -10.41
C LEU A 211 -2.00 -2.87 -9.40
N SER A 212 -3.14 -3.43 -9.83
CA SER A 212 -3.99 -4.26 -9.00
C SER A 212 -3.28 -5.54 -8.59
N ASP A 213 -2.66 -6.23 -9.54
CA ASP A 213 -1.92 -7.46 -9.31
C ASP A 213 -0.71 -7.24 -8.40
N LEU A 214 0.02 -6.15 -8.61
CA LEU A 214 1.15 -5.78 -7.76
C LEU A 214 0.69 -5.51 -6.32
N ASN A 215 -0.45 -4.85 -6.13
CA ASN A 215 -1.02 -4.62 -4.80
C ASN A 215 -1.46 -5.92 -4.13
N GLN A 216 -2.04 -6.86 -4.88
CA GLN A 216 -2.42 -8.17 -4.37
C GLN A 216 -1.18 -8.99 -3.96
N LEU A 217 -0.15 -9.02 -4.81
CA LEU A 217 1.11 -9.67 -4.52
C LEU A 217 1.79 -9.06 -3.28
N LEU A 218 1.78 -7.74 -3.16
CA LEU A 218 2.32 -7.03 -1.99
C LEU A 218 1.57 -7.43 -0.71
N ALA A 219 0.23 -7.53 -0.77
CA ALA A 219 -0.59 -7.97 0.35
C ALA A 219 -0.28 -9.43 0.74
N GLU A 220 -0.11 -10.32 -0.22
CA GLU A 220 0.28 -11.72 0.02
C GLU A 220 1.66 -11.82 0.69
N LYS A 221 2.67 -11.10 0.15
CA LYS A 221 4.01 -11.08 0.73
C LYS A 221 4.02 -10.52 2.15
N ASN A 222 3.22 -9.49 2.41
CA ASN A 222 3.08 -8.93 3.75
C ASN A 222 2.47 -9.93 4.74
N ASN A 223 1.44 -10.68 4.32
CA ASN A 223 0.85 -11.74 5.14
C ASN A 223 1.85 -12.88 5.42
N LEU A 224 2.67 -13.26 4.44
CA LEU A 224 3.71 -14.26 4.62
C LEU A 224 4.79 -13.81 5.61
N VAL A 225 5.27 -12.56 5.50
CA VAL A 225 6.24 -11.99 6.44
C VAL A 225 5.66 -11.97 7.85
N LYS A 226 4.40 -11.55 7.99
CA LYS A 226 3.70 -11.57 9.29
C LYS A 226 3.65 -12.98 9.91
N SER A 227 3.26 -13.98 9.13
CA SER A 227 3.20 -15.38 9.60
C SER A 227 4.58 -15.92 9.99
N ARG A 228 5.64 -15.58 9.24
CA ARG A 228 7.01 -15.96 9.59
C ARG A 228 7.47 -15.30 10.89
N ASN A 229 7.16 -14.03 11.09
CA ASN A 229 7.50 -13.33 12.32
C ASN A 229 6.79 -13.93 13.54
N GLU A 230 5.51 -14.28 13.42
CA GLU A 230 4.77 -14.98 14.48
C GLU A 230 5.42 -16.34 14.82
N SER A 231 5.86 -17.11 13.82
CA SER A 231 6.57 -18.37 14.06
C SER A 231 7.95 -18.17 14.70
N LEU A 232 8.70 -17.13 14.32
CA LEU A 232 9.98 -16.80 14.94
C LEU A 232 9.81 -16.43 16.41
N TYR A 233 8.80 -15.62 16.71
CA TYR A 233 8.46 -15.25 18.08
C TYR A 233 8.18 -16.49 18.95
N HIS A 234 7.33 -17.41 18.45
CA HIS A 234 7.03 -18.64 19.18
C HIS A 234 8.26 -19.55 19.36
N ASN A 235 9.13 -19.63 18.36
CA ASN A 235 10.37 -20.40 18.45
C ASN A 235 11.35 -19.78 19.45
N ASN A 236 11.45 -18.45 19.49
CA ASN A 236 12.28 -17.74 20.47
C ASN A 236 11.77 -17.97 21.90
N GLU A 237 10.47 -17.80 22.14
CA GLU A 237 9.85 -18.07 23.44
C GLU A 237 10.11 -19.52 23.90
N LYS A 238 9.96 -20.47 22.99
CA LYS A 238 10.26 -21.88 23.26
C LYS A 238 11.75 -22.07 23.59
N MET A 239 12.65 -21.45 22.84
CA MET A 239 14.10 -21.56 23.07
C MET A 239 14.49 -20.96 24.42
N GLU A 240 13.96 -19.78 24.77
CA GLU A 240 14.18 -19.14 26.07
C GLU A 240 13.70 -20.02 27.22
N SER A 241 12.52 -20.63 27.08
CA SER A 241 12.00 -21.56 28.11
C SER A 241 12.93 -22.76 28.30
N LEU A 242 13.48 -23.32 27.22
CA LEU A 242 14.42 -24.43 27.27
C LEU A 242 15.77 -24.02 27.87
N ILE A 243 16.28 -22.84 27.50
CA ILE A 243 17.50 -22.28 28.08
C ILE A 243 17.31 -22.10 29.58
N ARG A 244 16.21 -21.48 30.01
CA ARG A 244 15.89 -21.28 31.42
C ARG A 244 15.85 -22.60 32.19
N LEU A 245 15.17 -23.62 31.64
CA LEU A 245 15.09 -24.94 32.27
C LEU A 245 16.47 -25.61 32.38
N LYS A 246 17.30 -25.51 31.34
CA LYS A 246 18.67 -26.03 31.36
C LYS A 246 19.55 -25.30 32.37
N THR A 247 19.46 -23.97 32.42
CA THR A 247 20.20 -23.14 33.39
C THR A 247 19.84 -23.51 34.82
N LEU A 248 18.54 -23.64 35.13
CA LEU A 248 18.09 -24.10 36.45
C LEU A 248 18.66 -25.47 36.83
N ARG A 249 18.68 -26.41 35.88
CA ARG A 249 19.24 -27.76 36.11
C ARG A 249 20.75 -27.72 36.35
N ILE A 250 21.47 -26.87 35.63
CA ILE A 250 22.91 -26.66 35.83
C ILE A 250 23.18 -26.03 37.18
N GLU A 251 22.38 -25.04 37.59
CA GLU A 251 22.49 -24.41 38.90
C GLU A 251 22.26 -25.40 40.05
N GLU A 252 21.24 -26.25 39.92
CA GLU A 252 20.96 -27.32 40.88
C GLU A 252 22.14 -28.31 40.97
N LYS A 253 22.69 -28.74 39.82
CA LYS A 253 23.85 -29.62 39.78
C LYS A 253 25.09 -28.97 40.37
N ASN A 254 25.33 -27.69 40.08
CA ASN A 254 26.42 -26.93 40.67
C ASN A 254 26.26 -26.78 42.19
N LYS A 255 25.04 -26.62 42.69
CA LYS A 255 24.77 -26.62 44.14
C LYS A 255 25.11 -27.97 44.76
N GLN A 256 24.64 -29.08 44.17
CA GLN A 256 24.94 -30.43 44.63
C GLN A 256 26.46 -30.69 44.68
N LEU A 257 27.19 -30.28 43.63
CA LEU A 257 28.64 -30.41 43.57
C LEU A 257 29.34 -29.60 44.68
N ARG A 258 28.91 -28.36 44.93
CA ARG A 258 29.47 -27.54 46.03
C ARG A 258 29.22 -28.17 47.39
N ASP A 259 28.01 -28.68 47.64
CA ASP A 259 27.65 -29.31 48.91
C ASP A 259 28.49 -30.59 49.14
N LEU A 260 28.70 -31.39 48.08
CA LEU A 260 29.61 -32.54 48.11
C LEU A 260 31.06 -32.14 48.37
N SER A 261 31.60 -31.16 47.64
CA SER A 261 32.96 -30.67 47.84
C SER A 261 33.17 -30.15 49.28
N TYR A 262 32.20 -29.43 49.83
CA TYR A 262 32.25 -28.95 51.21
C TYR A 262 32.26 -30.11 52.23
N ALA A 263 31.35 -31.08 52.07
CA ALA A 263 31.31 -32.26 52.92
C ALA A 263 32.61 -33.07 52.85
N ASN A 264 33.17 -33.23 51.66
CA ASN A 264 34.41 -33.96 51.43
C ASN A 264 35.62 -33.25 52.06
N ALA A 265 35.73 -31.93 51.86
CA ALA A 265 36.76 -31.12 52.51
C ALA A 265 36.69 -31.23 54.04
N HIS A 266 35.49 -31.24 54.62
CA HIS A 266 35.30 -31.40 56.07
C HIS A 266 35.72 -32.80 56.55
N LYS A 267 35.30 -33.86 55.84
CA LYS A 267 35.65 -35.25 56.17
C LYS A 267 37.16 -35.51 56.10
N VAL A 268 37.85 -34.95 55.10
CA VAL A 268 39.31 -35.09 54.95
C VAL A 268 40.09 -34.28 56.01
N ARG A 269 39.56 -33.12 56.41
CA ARG A 269 40.22 -32.26 57.40
C ARG A 269 40.40 -32.92 58.78
N GLY A 270 39.47 -33.79 59.20
CA GLY A 270 39.52 -34.48 60.49
C GLY A 270 40.73 -35.41 60.66
N PRO A 271 40.91 -36.43 59.80
CA PRO A 271 42.10 -37.27 59.77
C PRO A 271 43.40 -36.47 59.59
N LEU A 272 43.42 -35.48 58.68
CA LEU A 272 44.61 -34.65 58.46
C LEU A 272 45.02 -33.89 59.73
N ALA A 273 44.07 -33.26 60.44
CA ALA A 273 44.34 -32.58 61.70
C ALA A 273 44.85 -33.54 62.78
N ARG A 274 44.32 -34.77 62.84
CA ARG A 274 44.80 -35.83 63.74
C ARG A 274 46.23 -36.24 63.41
N ILE A 275 46.55 -36.48 62.14
CA ILE A 275 47.92 -36.78 61.69
C ILE A 275 48.88 -35.66 62.08
N LEU A 276 48.53 -34.40 61.79
CA LEU A 276 49.37 -33.24 62.14
C LEU A 276 49.55 -33.08 63.66
N GLY A 277 48.49 -33.31 64.44
CA GLY A 277 48.56 -33.30 65.91
C GLY A 277 49.47 -34.40 66.47
N LEU A 278 49.35 -35.63 65.96
CA LEU A 278 50.20 -36.76 66.35
C LEU A 278 51.67 -36.51 65.98
N LEU A 279 51.95 -35.96 64.80
CA LEU A 279 53.31 -35.55 64.39
C LEU A 279 53.90 -34.52 65.35
N ASN A 280 53.10 -33.54 65.77
CA ASN A 280 53.54 -32.55 66.75
C ASN A 280 53.85 -33.19 68.12
N LEU A 281 53.03 -34.13 68.60
CA LEU A 281 53.29 -34.86 69.85
C LEU A 281 54.59 -35.67 69.80
N ILE A 282 54.88 -36.34 68.67
CA ILE A 282 56.15 -37.07 68.45
C ILE A 282 57.36 -36.12 68.54
N SER A 283 57.21 -34.87 68.09
CA SER A 283 58.30 -33.89 68.13
C SER A 283 58.60 -33.36 69.54
N ILE A 284 57.60 -33.36 70.44
CA ILE A 284 57.71 -32.81 71.79
C ILE A 284 58.06 -33.91 72.83
N HIS A 285 57.54 -35.13 72.67
CA HIS A 285 57.72 -36.24 73.63
C HIS A 285 58.54 -37.39 73.02
N SER A 286 59.64 -37.78 73.68
CA SER A 286 60.59 -38.80 73.18
C SER A 286 60.23 -40.24 73.55
N ILE A 287 59.24 -40.44 74.43
CA ILE A 287 58.85 -41.74 74.96
C ILE A 287 57.61 -42.22 74.17
N ASP A 288 57.71 -43.42 73.58
CA ASP A 288 56.62 -44.15 72.90
C ASP A 288 56.25 -43.72 71.46
N LYS A 289 57.27 -43.42 70.63
CA LYS A 289 57.09 -43.03 69.21
C LYS A 289 56.30 -44.04 68.37
N ASP A 290 56.46 -45.33 68.63
CA ASP A 290 55.84 -46.39 67.84
C ASP A 290 54.31 -46.37 67.95
N VAL A 291 53.77 -46.04 69.13
CA VAL A 291 52.33 -45.88 69.35
C VAL A 291 51.77 -44.74 68.49
N TYR A 292 52.46 -43.61 68.43
CA TYR A 292 52.03 -42.47 67.63
C TYR A 292 52.15 -42.73 66.13
N ILE A 293 53.22 -43.41 65.67
CA ILE A 293 53.40 -43.82 64.26
C ILE A 293 52.27 -44.74 63.81
N ASN A 294 51.88 -45.72 64.64
CA ASN A 294 50.78 -46.62 64.32
C ASN A 294 49.45 -45.84 64.20
N LYS A 295 49.17 -44.90 65.12
CA LYS A 295 47.98 -44.04 65.00
C LYS A 295 47.99 -43.15 63.75
N ILE A 296 49.15 -42.62 63.35
CA ILE A 296 49.28 -41.85 62.10
C ILE A 296 48.96 -42.74 60.90
N ARG A 297 49.46 -43.99 60.89
CA ARG A 297 49.15 -44.96 59.84
C ARG A 297 47.64 -45.23 59.75
N ASP A 298 46.98 -45.44 60.89
CA ASP A 298 45.54 -45.69 60.94
C ASP A 298 44.73 -44.49 60.40
N GLU A 299 45.12 -43.27 60.78
CA GLU A 299 44.47 -42.04 60.27
C GLU A 299 44.73 -41.81 58.78
N ALA A 300 45.92 -42.16 58.28
CA ALA A 300 46.24 -42.08 56.86
C ALA A 300 45.40 -43.08 56.04
N ILE A 301 45.21 -44.30 56.54
CA ILE A 301 44.32 -45.31 55.94
C ILE A 301 42.86 -44.83 55.97
N ALA A 302 42.42 -44.24 57.09
CA ALA A 302 41.07 -43.67 57.19
C ALA A 302 40.85 -42.52 56.20
N MET A 303 41.85 -41.65 56.01
CA MET A 303 41.81 -40.57 55.03
C MET A 303 41.77 -41.09 53.59
N ASP A 304 42.59 -42.10 53.27
CA ASP A 304 42.61 -42.76 51.95
C ASP A 304 41.26 -43.41 51.63
N LYS A 305 40.65 -44.09 52.62
CA LYS A 305 39.29 -44.63 52.49
C LYS A 305 38.25 -43.55 52.20
N ILE A 306 38.31 -42.41 52.91
CA ILE A 306 37.41 -41.27 52.65
C ILE A 306 37.61 -40.75 51.22
N LEU A 307 38.85 -40.60 50.75
CA LEU A 307 39.13 -40.15 49.38
C LEU A 307 38.62 -41.13 48.33
N HIS A 308 38.78 -42.43 48.57
CA HIS A 308 38.27 -43.48 47.69
C HIS A 308 36.74 -43.46 47.61
N ASP A 309 36.04 -43.30 48.74
CA ASP A 309 34.58 -43.18 48.80
C ASP A 309 34.10 -41.93 48.04
N VAL A 310 34.84 -40.81 48.14
CA VAL A 310 34.55 -39.59 47.37
C VAL A 310 34.63 -39.83 45.88
N ILE A 311 35.73 -40.41 45.40
CA ILE A 311 35.94 -40.68 43.96
C ILE A 311 34.85 -41.61 43.41
N LYS A 312 34.41 -42.59 44.21
CA LYS A 312 33.36 -43.54 43.80
C LYS A 312 31.94 -42.94 43.78
N THR A 313 31.76 -41.78 44.43
CA THR A 313 30.49 -41.05 44.45
C THR A 313 30.35 -40.11 43.24
N PHE A 314 31.42 -39.87 42.50
CA PHE A 314 31.46 -39.12 41.23
C PHE A 314 31.32 -40.04 40.02
#